data_AF-A0A1S4BAZ2-F1
#
_entry.id   AF-A0A1S4BAZ2-F1
#
_cell.length_a   1.000
_cell.length_b   1.000
_cell.length_c   1.000
_cell.angle_alpha   90.00
_cell.angle_beta   90.00
_cell.angle_gamma   90.00
#
_symmetry.space_group_name_H-M   'P 1'
#
loop_
_entity.id
_entity.type
_entity.pdbx_description
1 polymer ?
#
loop_
_entity_poly.entity_id
_entity_poly.type
_entity_poly.pdbx_seq_one_letter_code
_entity_poly.pdbx_strand_id
1 'polypeptide(L)'
;MLPLLRKAKRMSCLLTPILLPSSAPISVHNFNATRSLTTSHHLLLPRLLGLRPKIGFSGKSCGSLRGMATKMDSVQQNPESISYLNQQQAAEIDEMLMGPLGFSVDQLMELAGLSVATAIAEVYRPSEYSRVLTICGPGNNGGDGLVAARHLYHFGYKPFICYPKRTAKPLYNGLITQLKSLSVPFLSLEDLPKDLSDSFDILVDAMFGFSFHGSPRAPFDDLIQRLVALKISDDKHQKSPAIVSIDIPSGWHVEEGDLSGEGVKPDMLVSLTAPKLCAKSFSGTHHFLGGRFVPPSIRNKFNLQLPAYPGTSMCVRIGKPPKIDISSMRENYISPALLEEEVAADPFDQFQKWFDDAMTAGLKEPNAMALSTTGKDGKPSSRIVLLKGFDKDGFVWYTNYEGSKGQQIAENPHAALLFYWDDLNRQVRIEGPVEKVSDEESEQYFQSRPRGSQLGAIASKQSTVIPGRQFLIDEYKQLEAKYSDGSLIPKPKHWGGYRLKPEMFEFWQGQQSRLHDRLCYIPETVDGRREWRIERLAP
;
A
#
# COMPACT_ATOMS: atom_id res chain seq x y z
N MET A 1 -59.05 -6.13 -30.88
CA MET A 1 -58.16 -6.18 -32.06
C MET A 1 -56.80 -6.68 -31.57
N LEU A 2 -56.38 -7.85 -32.10
CA LEU A 2 -55.17 -8.67 -31.89
C LEU A 2 -54.12 -8.35 -30.78
N PRO A 3 -53.68 -9.39 -30.02
CA PRO A 3 -52.38 -9.43 -29.35
C PRO A 3 -51.37 -10.32 -30.13
N LEU A 4 -50.07 -10.00 -30.09
CA LEU A 4 -49.01 -10.90 -30.57
C LEU A 4 -47.79 -10.88 -29.65
N LEU A 5 -47.54 -12.07 -29.08
CA LEU A 5 -46.38 -12.50 -28.33
C LEU A 5 -45.08 -12.48 -29.15
N ARG A 6 -43.93 -12.24 -28.48
CA ARG A 6 -42.62 -12.68 -28.97
C ARG A 6 -41.80 -13.40 -27.87
N LYS A 7 -41.77 -14.72 -28.06
CA LYS A 7 -40.78 -15.78 -27.76
C LYS A 7 -39.53 -15.46 -26.90
N ALA A 8 -39.43 -16.20 -25.80
CA ALA A 8 -38.18 -16.56 -25.12
C ALA A 8 -37.49 -17.75 -25.84
N LYS A 9 -36.15 -17.70 -25.98
CA LYS A 9 -35.32 -18.84 -26.40
C LYS A 9 -34.55 -19.36 -25.17
N ARG A 10 -34.78 -20.63 -24.83
CA ARG A 10 -33.88 -21.46 -24.01
C ARG A 10 -32.67 -21.85 -24.85
N MET A 11 -31.46 -21.78 -24.28
CA MET A 11 -30.33 -22.62 -24.72
C MET A 11 -29.76 -23.35 -23.51
N SER A 12 -29.61 -24.64 -23.72
CA SER A 12 -29.26 -25.70 -22.78
C SER A 12 -27.75 -25.82 -22.58
N CYS A 13 -27.40 -26.22 -21.36
CA CYS A 13 -26.11 -26.65 -20.88
C CYS A 13 -25.49 -27.77 -21.75
N LEU A 14 -24.19 -27.66 -22.05
CA LEU A 14 -23.34 -28.79 -22.48
C LEU A 14 -22.07 -28.75 -21.61
N LEU A 15 -22.04 -29.68 -20.64
CA LEU A 15 -20.86 -30.05 -19.87
C LEU A 15 -20.16 -31.19 -20.62
N THR A 16 -18.89 -31.00 -20.96
CA THR A 16 -18.01 -32.06 -21.48
C THR A 16 -16.86 -32.27 -20.48
N PRO A 17 -16.62 -33.50 -19.99
CA PRO A 17 -15.52 -33.77 -19.07
C PRO A 17 -14.22 -34.00 -19.86
N ILE A 18 -13.15 -33.31 -19.46
CA ILE A 18 -11.80 -33.61 -19.95
C ILE A 18 -11.13 -34.55 -18.94
N LEU A 19 -10.86 -35.77 -19.39
CA LEU A 19 -10.10 -36.81 -18.71
C LEU A 19 -8.59 -36.55 -18.84
N LEU A 20 -7.88 -36.71 -17.72
CA LEU A 20 -6.42 -36.82 -17.61
C LEU A 20 -5.89 -38.11 -18.27
N PRO A 21 -4.64 -38.13 -18.75
CA PRO A 21 -3.85 -39.36 -18.79
C PRO A 21 -2.70 -39.35 -17.76
N SER A 22 -2.59 -40.49 -17.07
CA SER A 22 -1.53 -40.87 -16.15
C SER A 22 -0.39 -41.62 -16.86
N SER A 23 0.82 -41.45 -16.29
CA SER A 23 1.96 -42.39 -16.15
C SER A 23 2.69 -42.96 -17.38
N ALA A 24 4.02 -42.75 -17.43
CA ALA A 24 5.03 -43.83 -17.24
C ALA A 24 6.49 -43.29 -17.32
N PRO A 25 7.48 -43.99 -16.71
CA PRO A 25 8.81 -43.47 -16.37
C PRO A 25 9.90 -43.86 -17.40
N ILE A 26 11.04 -43.14 -17.40
CA ILE A 26 12.22 -43.55 -18.17
C ILE A 26 13.50 -43.54 -17.31
N SER A 27 14.27 -44.58 -17.58
CA SER A 27 15.40 -45.19 -16.89
C SER A 27 16.65 -44.34 -16.70
N VAL A 28 17.33 -44.70 -15.61
CA VAL A 28 18.73 -44.48 -15.26
C VAL A 28 19.67 -44.96 -16.36
N HIS A 29 20.71 -44.19 -16.67
CA HIS A 29 21.95 -44.70 -17.26
C HIS A 29 23.17 -44.11 -16.55
N ASN A 30 23.92 -45.02 -15.91
CA ASN A 30 25.28 -44.84 -15.41
C ASN A 30 26.24 -44.58 -16.57
N PHE A 31 27.15 -43.61 -16.41
CA PHE A 31 28.48 -43.68 -17.04
C PHE A 31 29.55 -43.22 -16.05
N ASN A 32 30.36 -44.20 -15.62
CA ASN A 32 31.66 -44.00 -15.01
C ASN A 32 32.65 -43.52 -16.08
N ALA A 33 33.45 -42.49 -15.78
CA ALA A 33 34.77 -42.35 -16.35
C ALA A 33 35.72 -41.61 -15.38
N THR A 34 36.74 -42.35 -15.00
CA THR A 34 37.85 -42.05 -14.11
C THR A 34 38.93 -41.14 -14.71
N ARG A 35 39.58 -40.39 -13.80
CA ARG A 35 41.02 -40.04 -13.69
C ARG A 35 41.66 -38.99 -14.61
N SER A 36 42.32 -38.03 -13.93
CA SER A 36 43.77 -37.68 -13.99
C SER A 36 43.97 -36.16 -14.01
N LEU A 37 44.29 -35.49 -12.90
CA LEU A 37 45.64 -35.18 -12.38
C LEU A 37 46.59 -34.50 -13.37
N THR A 38 46.93 -33.22 -13.09
CA THR A 38 48.30 -32.65 -12.98
C THR A 38 48.20 -31.14 -12.64
N THR A 39 48.52 -30.74 -11.40
CA THR A 39 49.73 -29.98 -10.97
C THR A 39 50.02 -28.69 -11.77
N SER A 40 49.77 -27.50 -11.21
CA SER A 40 50.68 -26.70 -10.35
C SER A 40 51.52 -25.73 -11.16
N HIS A 41 51.43 -24.42 -10.86
CA HIS A 41 52.60 -23.57 -10.61
C HIS A 41 52.17 -22.22 -10.01
N HIS A 42 52.68 -21.98 -8.79
CA HIS A 42 52.76 -20.70 -8.12
C HIS A 42 53.69 -19.74 -8.88
N LEU A 43 53.39 -18.43 -8.84
CA LEU A 43 54.40 -17.39 -8.73
C LEU A 43 53.81 -16.15 -8.04
N LEU A 44 54.55 -15.67 -7.04
CA LEU A 44 54.27 -14.59 -6.10
C LEU A 44 54.71 -13.22 -6.66
N LEU A 45 53.88 -12.19 -6.44
CA LEU A 45 54.14 -10.77 -6.04
C LEU A 45 55.26 -9.93 -6.74
N PRO A 46 55.36 -8.59 -6.59
CA PRO A 46 54.65 -7.69 -5.66
C PRO A 46 54.06 -6.38 -6.24
N ARG A 47 53.32 -5.72 -5.35
CA ARG A 47 52.84 -4.32 -5.36
C ARG A 47 53.94 -3.30 -5.65
N LEU A 48 53.59 -2.22 -6.36
CA LEU A 48 54.15 -0.88 -6.16
C LEU A 48 53.06 0.18 -6.23
N LEU A 49 53.04 1.00 -5.18
CA LEU A 49 52.25 2.21 -5.00
C LEU A 49 52.83 3.35 -5.84
N GLY A 50 51.97 4.28 -6.25
CA GLY A 50 52.32 5.69 -6.21
C GLY A 50 52.10 6.50 -7.48
N LEU A 51 51.41 7.63 -7.28
CA LEU A 51 51.54 8.90 -7.97
C LEU A 51 50.64 9.13 -9.21
N ARG A 52 49.55 9.86 -8.93
CA ARG A 52 48.81 10.68 -9.89
C ARG A 52 49.65 11.89 -10.32
N PRO A 53 49.56 12.31 -11.59
CA PRO A 53 49.65 13.70 -11.95
C PRO A 53 48.31 14.24 -12.47
N LYS A 54 47.96 15.45 -12.00
CA LYS A 54 46.94 16.32 -12.60
C LYS A 54 47.46 16.79 -13.96
N ILE A 55 46.64 16.66 -15.00
CA ILE A 55 46.84 17.38 -16.26
C ILE A 55 45.54 18.13 -16.53
N GLY A 56 45.62 19.45 -16.53
CA GLY A 56 44.60 20.32 -17.09
C GLY A 56 44.81 20.45 -18.59
N PHE A 57 43.73 20.35 -19.35
CA PHE A 57 43.71 20.81 -20.74
C PHE A 57 42.45 21.62 -20.98
N SER A 58 42.67 22.86 -21.41
CA SER A 58 41.68 23.71 -22.06
C SER A 58 41.33 23.14 -23.43
N GLY A 59 40.06 23.23 -23.85
CA GLY A 59 39.72 22.91 -25.22
C GLY A 59 38.23 22.92 -25.54
N LYS A 60 37.74 24.12 -25.90
CA LYS A 60 36.76 24.43 -26.95
C LYS A 60 35.39 23.72 -26.94
N SER A 61 34.37 24.59 -26.85
CA SER A 61 32.98 24.33 -27.19
C SER A 61 32.81 23.85 -28.63
N CYS A 62 32.02 22.80 -28.81
CA CYS A 62 31.25 22.57 -30.02
C CYS A 62 29.90 21.98 -29.61
N GLY A 63 28.82 22.68 -29.92
CA GLY A 63 27.45 22.25 -29.60
C GLY A 63 26.95 21.24 -30.61
N SER A 64 26.19 20.25 -30.14
CA SER A 64 25.14 19.60 -30.93
C SER A 64 24.18 18.82 -30.04
N LEU A 65 22.91 19.24 -30.11
CA LEU A 65 21.67 18.44 -30.04
C LEU A 65 21.54 17.43 -28.88
N ARG A 66 21.03 17.91 -27.74
CA ARG A 66 20.32 17.05 -26.77
C ARG A 66 18.87 16.87 -27.22
N GLY A 67 18.54 15.68 -27.72
CA GLY A 67 17.18 15.17 -27.69
C GLY A 67 16.76 14.98 -26.24
N MET A 68 15.71 15.69 -25.82
CA MET A 68 15.11 15.54 -24.50
C MET A 68 14.35 14.21 -24.41
N ALA A 69 14.99 13.19 -23.86
CA ALA A 69 14.28 12.06 -23.28
C ALA A 69 13.67 12.53 -21.95
N THR A 70 12.35 12.62 -21.89
CA THR A 70 11.58 13.02 -20.73
C THR A 70 11.77 12.04 -19.58
N LYS A 71 12.41 12.52 -18.51
CA LYS A 71 12.42 11.83 -17.21
C LYS A 71 11.00 11.79 -16.65
N MET A 72 10.50 10.60 -16.36
CA MET A 72 9.49 10.41 -15.33
C MET A 72 10.19 10.53 -13.98
N ASP A 73 10.37 11.76 -13.50
CA ASP A 73 10.68 12.03 -12.11
C ASP A 73 9.36 11.95 -11.32
N SER A 74 9.31 11.11 -10.29
CA SER A 74 8.26 11.15 -9.28
C SER A 74 8.38 12.47 -8.51
N VAL A 75 7.70 13.52 -9.00
CA VAL A 75 7.69 14.83 -8.37
C VAL A 75 6.98 14.71 -7.02
N GLN A 76 7.75 14.69 -5.93
CA GLN A 76 7.22 15.16 -4.64
C GLN A 76 6.89 16.65 -4.83
N GLN A 77 5.62 16.94 -5.07
CA GLN A 77 5.15 18.31 -5.31
C GLN A 77 5.10 19.06 -4.00
N ASN A 78 5.60 20.30 -4.01
CA ASN A 78 5.61 21.19 -2.85
C ASN A 78 4.16 21.63 -2.54
N PRO A 79 3.58 21.30 -1.37
CA PRO A 79 2.20 21.65 -1.02
C PRO A 79 1.92 23.16 -1.05
N GLU A 80 2.97 23.99 -0.95
CA GLU A 80 2.87 25.46 -0.96
C GLU A 80 2.58 26.08 -2.33
N SER A 81 2.57 25.30 -3.42
CA SER A 81 2.38 25.84 -4.77
C SER A 81 0.95 25.71 -5.31
N ILE A 82 -0.03 25.25 -4.53
CA ILE A 82 -1.40 24.97 -5.03
C ILE A 82 -2.22 26.27 -5.14
N SER A 83 -2.94 26.44 -6.26
CA SER A 83 -3.82 27.59 -6.48
C SER A 83 -5.12 27.48 -5.66
N TYR A 84 -5.55 28.61 -5.08
CA TYR A 84 -6.82 28.74 -4.36
C TYR A 84 -7.73 29.72 -5.10
N LEU A 85 -9.01 29.37 -5.25
CA LEU A 85 -10.00 30.16 -5.96
C LEU A 85 -10.77 31.07 -5.02
N ASN A 86 -11.00 32.31 -5.45
CA ASN A 86 -12.03 33.15 -4.86
C ASN A 86 -13.43 32.70 -5.34
N GLN A 87 -14.50 33.25 -4.76
CA GLN A 87 -15.86 32.79 -5.06
C GLN A 87 -16.23 33.05 -6.52
N GLN A 88 -15.82 34.19 -7.08
CA GLN A 88 -16.08 34.57 -8.47
C GLN A 88 -15.41 33.61 -9.46
N GLN A 89 -14.13 33.28 -9.25
CA GLN A 89 -13.37 32.36 -10.10
C GLN A 89 -13.96 30.95 -10.07
N ALA A 90 -14.40 30.48 -8.90
CA ALA A 90 -15.07 29.19 -8.77
C ALA A 90 -16.37 29.16 -9.61
N ALA A 91 -17.17 30.22 -9.54
CA ALA A 91 -18.40 30.33 -10.34
C ALA A 91 -18.11 30.39 -11.86
N GLU A 92 -17.11 31.16 -12.28
CA GLU A 92 -16.72 31.29 -13.70
C GLU A 92 -16.22 29.95 -14.27
N ILE A 93 -15.45 29.18 -13.48
CA ILE A 93 -14.97 27.86 -13.89
C ILE A 93 -16.16 26.89 -14.08
N ASP A 94 -17.10 26.86 -13.14
CA ASP A 94 -18.30 26.03 -13.23
C ASP A 94 -19.15 26.39 -14.46
N GLU A 95 -19.35 27.68 -14.73
CA GLU A 95 -20.03 28.15 -15.94
C GLU A 95 -19.31 27.70 -17.22
N MET A 96 -17.98 27.79 -17.25
CA MET A 96 -17.18 27.33 -18.40
C MET A 96 -17.26 25.82 -18.62
N LEU A 97 -17.22 25.02 -17.55
CA LEU A 97 -17.35 23.57 -17.63
C LEU A 97 -18.71 23.17 -18.19
N MET A 98 -19.78 23.75 -17.65
CA MET A 98 -21.15 23.38 -18.01
C MET A 98 -21.65 24.02 -19.32
N GLY A 99 -21.13 25.20 -19.67
CA GLY A 99 -21.49 25.91 -20.89
C GLY A 99 -20.62 25.48 -22.07
N PRO A 100 -19.57 26.24 -22.42
CA PRO A 100 -18.81 26.06 -23.66
C PRO A 100 -18.07 24.71 -23.76
N LEU A 101 -17.77 24.05 -22.64
CA LEU A 101 -17.07 22.76 -22.64
C LEU A 101 -18.02 21.55 -22.62
N GLY A 102 -19.33 21.78 -22.45
CA GLY A 102 -20.36 20.77 -22.65
C GLY A 102 -20.44 19.66 -21.59
N PHE A 103 -19.82 19.84 -20.42
CA PHE A 103 -20.04 18.91 -19.30
C PHE A 103 -21.46 19.08 -18.76
N SER A 104 -22.18 17.98 -18.57
CA SER A 104 -23.46 18.05 -17.89
C SER A 104 -23.29 18.05 -16.37
N VAL A 105 -24.26 18.61 -15.65
CA VAL A 105 -24.23 18.70 -14.18
C VAL A 105 -24.09 17.33 -13.54
N ASP A 106 -24.80 16.33 -14.07
CA ASP A 106 -24.75 14.94 -13.60
C ASP A 106 -23.37 14.30 -13.77
N GLN A 107 -22.65 14.58 -14.87
CA GLN A 107 -21.29 14.08 -15.08
C GLN A 107 -20.32 14.65 -14.05
N LEU A 108 -20.34 15.97 -13.84
CA LEU A 108 -19.46 16.62 -12.87
C LEU A 108 -19.77 16.19 -11.44
N MET A 109 -21.06 16.11 -11.10
CA MET A 109 -21.56 15.67 -9.79
C MET A 109 -21.21 14.20 -9.51
N GLU A 110 -21.32 13.32 -10.52
CA GLU A 110 -20.94 11.91 -10.38
C GLU A 110 -19.45 11.77 -10.05
N LEU A 111 -18.60 12.51 -10.76
CA LEU A 111 -17.15 12.50 -10.54
C LEU A 111 -16.76 13.17 -9.22
N ALA A 112 -17.45 14.25 -8.83
CA ALA A 112 -17.24 14.94 -7.56
C ALA A 112 -17.59 14.03 -6.37
N GLY A 113 -18.79 13.44 -6.36
CA GLY A 113 -19.18 12.53 -5.28
C GLY A 113 -18.33 11.26 -5.24
N LEU A 114 -17.90 10.72 -6.39
CA LEU A 114 -16.91 9.63 -6.43
C LEU A 114 -15.57 10.06 -5.81
N SER A 115 -15.07 11.26 -6.10
CA SER A 115 -13.85 11.79 -5.47
C SER A 115 -14.00 11.90 -3.95
N VAL A 116 -15.15 12.35 -3.45
CA VAL A 116 -15.44 12.44 -2.01
C VAL A 116 -15.43 11.05 -1.37
N ALA A 117 -16.17 10.10 -1.94
CA ALA A 117 -16.22 8.74 -1.42
C ALA A 117 -14.83 8.07 -1.44
N THR A 118 -14.03 8.34 -2.48
CA THR A 118 -12.67 7.82 -2.60
C THR A 118 -11.75 8.41 -1.53
N ALA A 119 -11.83 9.73 -1.28
CA ALA A 119 -11.04 10.40 -0.25
C ALA A 119 -11.38 9.88 1.16
N ILE A 120 -12.66 9.63 1.43
CA ILE A 120 -13.10 8.98 2.68
C ILE A 120 -12.48 7.58 2.80
N ALA A 121 -12.58 6.76 1.75
CA ALA A 121 -12.08 5.39 1.75
C ALA A 121 -10.55 5.26 1.80
N GLU A 122 -9.82 6.29 1.36
CA GLU A 122 -8.36 6.33 1.50
C GLU A 122 -7.93 6.48 2.98
N VAL A 123 -8.79 7.04 3.84
CA VAL A 123 -8.44 7.38 5.22
C VAL A 123 -9.15 6.51 6.25
N TYR A 124 -10.46 6.35 6.11
CA TYR A 124 -11.30 5.79 7.16
C TYR A 124 -11.78 4.40 6.77
N ARG A 125 -11.07 3.33 7.15
CA ARG A 125 -11.40 1.98 6.68
C ARG A 125 -12.84 1.57 7.07
N PRO A 126 -13.64 0.95 6.17
CA PRO A 126 -15.01 0.52 6.48
C PRO A 126 -15.14 -0.43 7.66
N SER A 127 -14.09 -1.20 7.97
CA SER A 127 -14.00 -2.08 9.14
C SER A 127 -13.97 -1.33 10.47
N GLU A 128 -13.56 -0.06 10.46
CA GLU A 128 -13.37 0.78 11.66
C GLU A 128 -14.34 1.98 11.71
N TYR A 129 -14.83 2.42 10.55
CA TYR A 129 -15.70 3.58 10.37
C TYR A 129 -16.86 3.22 9.44
N SER A 130 -17.75 2.34 9.88
CA SER A 130 -18.75 1.74 9.01
C SER A 130 -19.98 2.64 8.77
N ARG A 131 -20.46 3.32 9.82
CA ARG A 131 -21.73 4.06 9.80
C ARG A 131 -21.50 5.50 9.38
N VAL A 132 -22.06 5.91 8.25
CA VAL A 132 -21.84 7.24 7.68
C VAL A 132 -23.15 8.01 7.58
N LEU A 133 -23.28 9.16 8.24
CA LEU A 133 -24.40 10.07 8.01
C LEU A 133 -23.99 11.14 7.01
N THR A 134 -24.69 11.25 5.89
CA THR A 134 -24.53 12.34 4.93
C THR A 134 -25.67 13.34 5.05
N ILE A 135 -25.33 14.59 5.38
CA ILE A 135 -26.27 15.69 5.56
C ILE A 135 -26.27 16.54 4.29
N CYS A 136 -27.31 16.36 3.47
CA CYS A 136 -27.41 16.99 2.14
C CYS A 136 -28.17 18.32 2.21
N GLY A 137 -27.61 19.35 1.58
CA GLY A 137 -28.28 20.63 1.36
C GLY A 137 -29.09 20.65 0.06
N PRO A 138 -29.82 21.75 -0.22
CA PRO A 138 -30.72 21.82 -1.35
C PRO A 138 -30.00 21.99 -2.71
N GLY A 139 -28.74 22.38 -2.72
CA GLY A 139 -27.98 22.69 -3.94
C GLY A 139 -27.12 21.54 -4.47
N ASN A 140 -26.17 21.90 -5.34
CA ASN A 140 -25.25 20.95 -5.97
C ASN A 140 -24.41 20.19 -4.93
N ASN A 141 -23.94 20.86 -3.87
CA ASN A 141 -23.18 20.22 -2.79
C ASN A 141 -23.96 19.05 -2.14
N GLY A 142 -25.28 19.22 -1.98
CA GLY A 142 -26.14 18.14 -1.50
C GLY A 142 -26.24 16.98 -2.48
N GLY A 143 -26.27 17.28 -3.78
CA GLY A 143 -26.17 16.28 -4.85
C GLY A 143 -24.85 15.51 -4.84
N ASP A 144 -23.72 16.20 -4.66
CA ASP A 144 -22.40 15.58 -4.48
C ASP A 144 -22.40 14.63 -3.27
N GLY A 145 -23.04 15.04 -2.17
CA GLY A 145 -23.27 14.18 -0.99
C GLY A 145 -24.09 12.93 -1.30
N LEU A 146 -25.18 13.04 -2.07
CA LEU A 146 -26.01 11.89 -2.46
C LEU A 146 -25.21 10.89 -3.33
N VAL A 147 -24.41 11.40 -4.27
CA VAL A 147 -23.51 10.58 -5.09
C VAL A 147 -22.44 9.92 -4.21
N ALA A 148 -21.81 10.67 -3.32
CA ALA A 148 -20.78 10.15 -2.40
C ALA A 148 -21.34 9.02 -1.54
N ALA A 149 -22.53 9.18 -0.96
CA ALA A 149 -23.18 8.15 -0.16
C ALA A 149 -23.47 6.88 -0.97
N ARG A 150 -23.86 6.99 -2.24
CA ARG A 150 -24.05 5.83 -3.12
C ARG A 150 -22.74 5.08 -3.36
N HIS A 151 -21.64 5.79 -3.62
CA HIS A 151 -20.33 5.14 -3.79
C HIS A 151 -19.83 4.53 -2.49
N LEU A 152 -20.02 5.20 -1.35
CA LEU A 152 -19.69 4.66 -0.04
C LEU A 152 -20.43 3.34 0.25
N TYR A 153 -21.69 3.21 -0.14
CA TYR A 153 -22.38 1.91 -0.06
C TYR A 153 -21.62 0.81 -0.84
N HIS A 154 -21.21 1.10 -2.08
CA HIS A 154 -20.45 0.16 -2.90
C HIS A 154 -19.02 -0.11 -2.38
N PHE A 155 -18.46 0.80 -1.59
CA PHE A 155 -17.16 0.64 -0.93
C PHE A 155 -17.26 -0.11 0.41
N GLY A 156 -18.45 -0.58 0.80
CA GLY A 156 -18.65 -1.42 1.99
C GLY A 156 -19.07 -0.66 3.26
N TYR A 157 -19.41 0.63 3.16
CA TYR A 157 -19.95 1.41 4.27
C TYR A 157 -21.47 1.21 4.43
N LYS A 158 -21.99 1.68 5.56
CA LYS A 158 -23.42 1.75 5.87
C LYS A 158 -23.86 3.24 5.90
N PRO A 159 -24.17 3.83 4.73
CA PRO A 159 -24.58 5.23 4.68
C PRO A 159 -26.02 5.43 5.16
N PHE A 160 -26.30 6.62 5.68
CA PHE A 160 -27.59 7.18 6.08
C PHE A 160 -27.68 8.58 5.51
N ILE A 161 -28.86 9.02 5.07
CA ILE A 161 -29.06 10.33 4.47
C ILE A 161 -29.97 11.18 5.33
N CYS A 162 -29.53 12.40 5.68
CA CYS A 162 -30.42 13.47 6.12
C CYS A 162 -30.54 14.50 5.00
N TYR A 163 -31.70 14.56 4.32
CA TYR A 163 -31.94 15.52 3.22
C TYR A 163 -33.22 16.34 3.47
N PRO A 164 -33.15 17.37 4.35
CA PRO A 164 -34.33 18.03 4.91
C PRO A 164 -35.03 18.97 3.91
N LYS A 165 -34.29 19.60 2.99
CA LYS A 165 -34.87 20.44 1.92
C LYS A 165 -34.48 19.89 0.55
N ARG A 166 -35.39 19.10 -0.03
CA ARG A 166 -35.17 18.42 -1.32
C ARG A 166 -35.46 19.34 -2.49
N THR A 167 -34.57 19.35 -3.48
CA THR A 167 -34.79 20.10 -4.71
C THR A 167 -35.63 19.30 -5.69
N ALA A 168 -36.75 19.88 -6.12
CA ALA A 168 -37.69 19.27 -7.06
C ALA A 168 -37.20 19.34 -8.52
N LYS A 169 -36.02 18.78 -8.81
CA LYS A 169 -35.52 18.61 -10.18
C LYS A 169 -35.28 17.12 -10.48
N PRO A 170 -35.44 16.67 -11.75
CA PRO A 170 -35.28 15.27 -12.13
C PRO A 170 -33.95 14.65 -11.69
N LEU A 171 -32.85 15.41 -11.77
CA LEU A 171 -31.52 14.96 -11.32
C LEU A 171 -31.52 14.47 -9.86
N TYR A 172 -31.96 15.30 -8.92
CA TYR A 172 -31.97 14.95 -7.49
C TYR A 172 -32.97 13.83 -7.19
N ASN A 173 -34.13 13.81 -7.86
CA ASN A 173 -35.08 12.69 -7.74
C ASN A 173 -34.46 11.37 -8.21
N GLY A 174 -33.66 11.40 -9.28
CA GLY A 174 -32.88 10.26 -9.76
C GLY A 174 -31.89 9.77 -8.71
N LEU A 175 -31.09 10.66 -8.13
CA LEU A 175 -30.12 10.32 -7.07
C LEU A 175 -30.79 9.71 -5.83
N ILE A 176 -31.92 10.28 -5.40
CA ILE A 176 -32.73 9.72 -4.29
C ILE A 176 -33.21 8.30 -4.65
N THR A 177 -33.69 8.10 -5.88
CA THR A 177 -34.19 6.80 -6.34
C THR A 177 -33.09 5.76 -6.37
N GLN A 178 -31.88 6.13 -6.81
CA GLN A 178 -30.70 5.25 -6.79
C GLN A 178 -30.35 4.80 -5.36
N LEU A 179 -30.28 5.74 -4.41
CA LEU A 179 -30.00 5.42 -3.00
C LEU A 179 -31.07 4.52 -2.38
N LYS A 180 -32.36 4.80 -2.66
CA LYS A 180 -33.47 3.95 -2.21
C LYS A 180 -33.39 2.54 -2.79
N SER A 181 -32.95 2.38 -4.05
CA SER A 181 -32.78 1.06 -4.66
C SER A 181 -31.71 0.21 -3.98
N LEU A 182 -30.75 0.86 -3.30
CA LEU A 182 -29.72 0.23 -2.47
C LEU A 182 -30.16 0.06 -1.01
N SER A 183 -31.43 0.38 -0.69
CA SER A 183 -31.98 0.38 0.67
C SER A 183 -31.23 1.30 1.65
N VAL A 184 -30.61 2.38 1.15
CA VAL A 184 -29.97 3.39 2.00
C VAL A 184 -31.05 4.17 2.78
N PRO A 185 -31.00 4.21 4.12
CA PRO A 185 -32.01 4.91 4.92
C PRO A 185 -31.97 6.43 4.74
N PHE A 186 -33.15 7.04 4.67
CA PHE A 186 -33.32 8.49 4.74
C PHE A 186 -33.95 8.86 6.08
N LEU A 187 -33.21 9.59 6.92
CA LEU A 187 -33.65 10.04 8.24
C LEU A 187 -34.26 11.45 8.12
N SER A 188 -35.39 11.66 8.79
CA SER A 188 -35.92 13.01 9.01
C SER A 188 -35.13 13.72 10.13
N LEU A 189 -35.34 15.02 10.32
CA LEU A 189 -34.71 15.75 11.43
C LEU A 189 -35.16 15.23 12.81
N GLU A 190 -36.36 14.69 12.89
CA GLU A 190 -36.94 14.13 14.11
C GLU A 190 -36.37 12.74 14.43
N ASP A 191 -36.01 11.98 13.38
CA ASP A 191 -35.40 10.65 13.51
C ASP A 191 -33.89 10.71 13.76
N LEU A 192 -33.27 11.89 13.60
CA LEU A 192 -31.85 12.04 13.92
C LEU A 192 -31.65 11.93 15.44
N PRO A 193 -30.68 11.11 15.89
CA PRO A 193 -30.36 11.02 17.30
C PRO A 193 -29.88 12.37 17.81
N LYS A 194 -30.16 12.66 19.08
CA LYS A 194 -29.72 13.90 19.73
C LYS A 194 -28.19 13.97 19.77
N ASP A 195 -27.57 12.86 20.12
CA ASP A 195 -26.12 12.67 20.03
C ASP A 195 -25.77 11.88 18.77
N LEU A 196 -25.06 12.54 17.85
CA LEU A 196 -24.63 11.91 16.61
C LEU A 196 -23.43 10.98 16.81
N SER A 197 -22.65 11.17 17.88
CA SER A 197 -21.40 10.44 18.12
C SER A 197 -21.59 8.96 18.42
N ASP A 198 -22.68 8.59 19.09
CA ASP A 198 -23.02 7.20 19.38
C ASP A 198 -23.46 6.43 18.13
N SER A 199 -24.06 7.13 17.17
CA SER A 199 -24.80 6.51 16.06
C SER A 199 -24.02 6.44 14.76
N PHE A 200 -23.04 7.31 14.58
CA PHE A 200 -22.29 7.43 13.33
C PHE A 200 -20.80 7.54 13.60
N ASP A 201 -20.01 6.98 12.70
CA ASP A 201 -18.55 7.00 12.77
C ASP A 201 -18.00 8.14 11.88
N ILE A 202 -18.74 8.51 10.83
CA ILE A 202 -18.42 9.62 9.90
C ILE A 202 -19.66 10.48 9.68
N LEU A 203 -19.48 11.80 9.73
CA LEU A 203 -20.49 12.80 9.39
C LEU A 203 -20.03 13.58 8.15
N VAL A 204 -20.72 13.38 7.03
CA VAL A 204 -20.44 14.08 5.77
C VAL A 204 -21.30 15.34 5.70
N ASP A 205 -20.64 16.48 5.82
CA ASP A 205 -21.18 17.82 5.60
C ASP A 205 -21.24 18.11 4.09
N ALA A 206 -22.44 17.96 3.54
CA ALA A 206 -22.78 18.22 2.15
C ALA A 206 -23.87 19.31 2.05
N MET A 207 -23.93 20.24 3.01
CA MET A 207 -25.02 21.21 3.10
C MET A 207 -24.84 22.41 2.17
N PHE A 208 -23.71 23.12 2.27
CA PHE A 208 -23.47 24.34 1.49
C PHE A 208 -22.10 24.31 0.83
N GLY A 209 -22.07 24.54 -0.49
CA GLY A 209 -20.84 24.65 -1.28
C GLY A 209 -20.47 26.11 -1.56
N PHE A 210 -19.46 26.33 -2.40
CA PHE A 210 -18.93 27.67 -2.70
C PHE A 210 -19.95 28.68 -3.25
N SER A 211 -21.08 28.24 -3.82
CA SER A 211 -22.10 29.13 -4.39
C SER A 211 -23.10 29.68 -3.35
N PHE A 212 -22.95 29.31 -2.07
CA PHE A 212 -23.83 29.78 -1.01
C PHE A 212 -23.52 31.23 -0.63
N HIS A 213 -24.58 32.01 -0.37
CA HIS A 213 -24.49 33.40 0.08
C HIS A 213 -25.38 33.63 1.30
N GLY A 214 -24.91 34.46 2.23
CA GLY A 214 -25.62 34.82 3.45
C GLY A 214 -25.43 33.83 4.60
N SER A 215 -26.27 33.94 5.62
CA SER A 215 -26.21 33.08 6.81
C SER A 215 -27.07 31.82 6.66
N PRO A 216 -26.62 30.65 7.16
CA PRO A 216 -27.46 29.46 7.27
C PRO A 216 -28.77 29.77 8.01
N ARG A 217 -29.85 29.14 7.56
CA ARG A 217 -31.20 29.28 8.15
C ARG A 217 -31.78 27.91 8.44
N ALA A 218 -32.77 27.87 9.32
CA ALA A 218 -33.56 26.70 9.64
C ALA A 218 -33.93 25.85 8.40
N PRO A 219 -33.69 24.52 8.43
CA PRO A 219 -33.17 23.73 9.56
C PRO A 219 -31.64 23.55 9.57
N PHE A 220 -30.89 24.23 8.69
CA PHE A 220 -29.45 23.97 8.51
C PHE A 220 -28.57 24.65 9.56
N ASP A 221 -29.06 25.72 10.19
CA ASP A 221 -28.43 26.33 11.36
C ASP A 221 -28.32 25.33 12.53
N ASP A 222 -29.42 24.64 12.88
CA ASP A 222 -29.43 23.59 13.92
C ASP A 222 -28.47 22.44 13.58
N LEU A 223 -28.49 21.96 12.34
CA LEU A 223 -27.59 20.89 11.89
C LEU A 223 -26.11 21.28 11.98
N ILE A 224 -25.77 22.51 11.60
CA ILE A 224 -24.42 23.05 11.75
C ILE A 224 -24.03 23.11 13.23
N GLN A 225 -24.92 23.59 14.11
CA GLN A 225 -24.65 23.64 15.55
C GLN A 225 -24.44 22.26 16.16
N ARG A 226 -25.18 21.23 15.71
CA ARG A 226 -24.93 19.84 16.12
C ARG A 226 -23.55 19.36 15.73
N LEU A 227 -23.05 19.71 14.54
CA LEU A 227 -21.69 19.35 14.13
C LEU A 227 -20.62 20.08 14.96
N VAL A 228 -20.85 21.36 15.30
CA VAL A 228 -19.94 22.15 16.15
C VAL A 228 -19.86 21.56 17.57
N ALA A 229 -21.00 21.16 18.14
CA ALA A 229 -21.07 20.63 19.51
C ALA A 229 -20.22 19.36 19.74
N LEU A 230 -20.02 18.54 18.70
CA LEU A 230 -19.26 17.29 18.77
C LEU A 230 -17.77 17.49 19.08
N LYS A 231 -17.22 18.68 18.82
CA LYS A 231 -15.80 18.99 19.12
C LYS A 231 -15.60 19.60 20.52
N ILE A 232 -16.68 19.97 21.20
CA ILE A 232 -16.64 20.60 22.54
C ILE A 232 -16.66 19.54 23.65
N SER A 233 -17.21 18.35 23.39
CA SER A 233 -17.24 17.24 24.33
C SER A 233 -15.86 16.56 24.44
N ASP A 234 -15.04 17.05 25.37
CA ASP A 234 -13.68 16.60 25.66
C ASP A 234 -13.64 15.34 26.56
N ASP A 235 -14.61 14.42 26.38
CA ASP A 235 -14.67 13.20 27.17
C ASP A 235 -13.69 12.16 26.58
N LYS A 236 -12.49 12.08 27.17
CA LYS A 236 -11.30 11.36 26.68
C LYS A 236 -11.46 9.85 26.46
N HIS A 237 -12.65 9.30 26.67
CA HIS A 237 -12.94 7.88 26.59
C HIS A 237 -13.84 7.47 25.42
N GLN A 238 -14.38 8.40 24.63
CA GLN A 238 -15.27 8.07 23.51
C GLN A 238 -14.73 8.55 22.15
N LYS A 239 -14.72 7.67 21.15
CA LYS A 239 -14.26 7.96 19.79
C LYS A 239 -15.24 8.91 19.12
N SER A 240 -14.88 10.20 18.99
CA SER A 240 -15.70 11.18 18.28
C SER A 240 -15.81 10.84 16.78
N PRO A 241 -16.96 11.08 16.13
CA PRO A 241 -17.11 10.85 14.71
C PRO A 241 -16.23 11.80 13.90
N ALA A 242 -15.72 11.31 12.77
CA ALA A 242 -14.96 12.14 11.85
C ALA A 242 -15.90 13.05 11.04
N ILE A 243 -15.64 14.36 11.01
CA ILE A 243 -16.40 15.31 10.20
C ILE A 243 -15.70 15.50 8.85
N VAL A 244 -16.44 15.30 7.75
CA VAL A 244 -15.94 15.42 6.37
C VAL A 244 -16.75 16.49 5.65
N SER A 245 -16.14 17.62 5.29
CA SER A 245 -16.83 18.66 4.51
C SER A 245 -16.53 18.53 3.02
N ILE A 246 -17.59 18.56 2.21
CA ILE A 246 -17.50 18.59 0.76
C ILE A 246 -17.34 20.05 0.30
N ASP A 247 -16.29 20.27 -0.46
CA ASP A 247 -15.90 21.51 -1.11
C ASP A 247 -15.45 22.65 -0.18
N ILE A 248 -16.34 23.08 0.70
CA ILE A 248 -16.10 24.05 1.78
C ILE A 248 -16.85 23.58 3.04
N PRO A 249 -16.36 23.90 4.25
CA PRO A 249 -17.14 23.64 5.46
C PRO A 249 -18.40 24.52 5.50
N SER A 250 -19.56 23.90 5.71
CA SER A 250 -20.82 24.62 5.72
C SER A 250 -20.88 25.68 6.82
N GLY A 251 -21.26 26.90 6.43
CA GLY A 251 -21.31 28.06 7.31
C GLY A 251 -20.03 28.91 7.29
N TRP A 252 -18.95 28.46 6.66
CA TRP A 252 -17.76 29.29 6.45
C TRP A 252 -17.98 30.31 5.33
N HIS A 253 -17.31 31.47 5.44
CA HIS A 253 -17.17 32.39 4.32
C HIS A 253 -16.24 31.76 3.27
N VAL A 254 -16.60 31.82 1.98
CA VAL A 254 -15.91 31.11 0.89
C VAL A 254 -14.45 31.55 0.73
N GLU A 255 -14.13 32.77 1.15
CA GLU A 255 -12.78 33.33 1.02
C GLU A 255 -12.04 33.48 2.34
N GLU A 256 -12.75 33.90 3.39
CA GLU A 256 -12.15 34.24 4.69
C GLU A 256 -12.23 33.07 5.69
N GLY A 257 -12.99 32.02 5.37
CA GLY A 257 -13.18 30.87 6.22
C GLY A 257 -14.11 31.14 7.40
N ASP A 258 -13.78 30.58 8.56
CA ASP A 258 -14.59 30.73 9.76
C ASP A 258 -14.41 32.10 10.42
N LEU A 259 -15.24 33.05 10.01
CA LEU A 259 -15.26 34.41 10.55
C LEU A 259 -15.59 34.46 12.05
N SER A 260 -16.34 33.49 12.56
CA SER A 260 -16.78 33.45 13.96
C SER A 260 -15.75 32.80 14.88
N GLY A 261 -14.88 31.94 14.34
CA GLY A 261 -14.03 31.05 15.11
C GLY A 261 -14.75 29.83 15.71
N GLU A 262 -16.08 29.84 15.72
CA GLU A 262 -16.97 28.83 16.32
C GLU A 262 -17.67 27.95 15.26
N GLY A 263 -17.29 28.06 13.99
CA GLY A 263 -17.84 27.27 12.91
C GLY A 263 -17.40 25.80 12.94
N VAL A 264 -17.96 24.99 12.04
CA VAL A 264 -17.63 23.56 11.89
C VAL A 264 -16.12 23.39 11.74
N LYS A 265 -15.53 22.44 12.47
CA LYS A 265 -14.11 22.06 12.37
C LYS A 265 -13.98 20.66 11.79
N PRO A 266 -13.98 20.52 10.44
CA PRO A 266 -13.89 19.20 9.82
C PRO A 266 -12.52 18.56 10.06
N ASP A 267 -12.52 17.23 10.23
CA ASP A 267 -11.31 16.41 10.24
C ASP A 267 -10.78 16.20 8.81
N MET A 268 -11.70 16.19 7.84
CA MET A 268 -11.38 16.11 6.42
C MET A 268 -12.10 17.20 5.60
N LEU A 269 -11.35 17.86 4.73
CA LEU A 269 -11.89 18.73 3.68
C LEU A 269 -11.61 18.10 2.31
N VAL A 270 -12.64 17.92 1.49
CA VAL A 270 -12.50 17.49 0.09
C VAL A 270 -12.84 18.66 -0.83
N SER A 271 -11.83 19.44 -1.22
CA SER A 271 -12.01 20.51 -2.19
C SER A 271 -12.28 19.95 -3.58
N LEU A 272 -13.28 20.46 -4.28
CA LEU A 272 -13.62 20.02 -5.65
C LEU A 272 -13.09 21.04 -6.67
N THR A 273 -12.61 20.53 -7.82
CA THR A 273 -12.06 21.31 -8.95
C THR A 273 -10.72 21.99 -8.61
N ALA A 274 -10.74 22.91 -7.64
CA ALA A 274 -9.59 23.50 -6.97
C ALA A 274 -10.03 24.00 -5.57
N PRO A 275 -9.10 24.09 -4.59
CA PRO A 275 -9.42 24.62 -3.27
C PRO A 275 -9.98 26.04 -3.33
N LYS A 276 -10.98 26.35 -2.49
CA LYS A 276 -11.45 27.73 -2.29
C LYS A 276 -10.57 28.43 -1.28
N LEU A 277 -10.50 29.76 -1.33
CA LEU A 277 -9.65 30.57 -0.45
C LEU A 277 -9.85 30.27 1.05
N CYS A 278 -11.08 29.96 1.49
CA CYS A 278 -11.37 29.55 2.86
C CYS A 278 -10.58 28.31 3.32
N ALA A 279 -10.18 27.43 2.40
CA ALA A 279 -9.42 26.23 2.72
C ALA A 279 -8.02 26.54 3.26
N LYS A 280 -7.52 27.78 3.10
CA LYS A 280 -6.28 28.22 3.78
C LYS A 280 -6.43 28.27 5.30
N SER A 281 -7.66 28.47 5.79
CA SER A 281 -7.99 28.46 7.22
C SER A 281 -8.31 27.05 7.74
N PHE A 282 -8.27 26.02 6.88
CA PHE A 282 -8.50 24.64 7.28
C PHE A 282 -7.34 24.13 8.13
N SER A 283 -7.65 23.62 9.31
CA SER A 283 -6.70 23.09 10.30
C SER A 283 -6.89 21.60 10.60
N GLY A 284 -7.81 20.93 9.91
CA GLY A 284 -8.08 19.51 10.09
C GLY A 284 -6.96 18.62 9.55
N THR A 285 -7.07 17.32 9.84
CA THR A 285 -6.02 16.31 9.60
C THR A 285 -5.84 15.97 8.12
N HIS A 286 -6.90 16.09 7.33
CA HIS A 286 -6.91 15.57 5.96
C HIS A 286 -7.49 16.59 4.97
N HIS A 287 -6.67 17.06 4.03
CA HIS A 287 -7.15 17.91 2.93
C HIS A 287 -6.90 17.20 1.60
N PHE A 288 -7.97 16.92 0.89
CA PHE A 288 -7.97 16.30 -0.43
C PHE A 288 -8.45 17.28 -1.50
N LEU A 289 -7.89 17.11 -2.70
CA LEU A 289 -8.41 17.68 -3.93
C LEU A 289 -9.08 16.56 -4.74
N GLY A 290 -10.36 16.75 -5.03
CA GLY A 290 -11.17 15.91 -5.90
C GLY A 290 -11.62 16.65 -7.17
N GLY A 291 -12.45 16.00 -7.98
CA GLY A 291 -12.91 16.56 -9.24
C GLY A 291 -11.83 16.52 -10.32
N ARG A 292 -11.30 15.33 -10.60
CA ARG A 292 -10.27 15.08 -11.62
C ARG A 292 -10.85 15.18 -13.05
N PHE A 293 -11.35 16.35 -13.40
CA PHE A 293 -11.93 16.65 -14.72
C PHE A 293 -11.49 18.00 -15.28
N VAL A 294 -10.72 18.80 -14.54
CA VAL A 294 -10.29 20.15 -14.95
C VAL A 294 -9.42 20.12 -16.23
N PRO A 295 -9.92 20.60 -17.38
CA PRO A 295 -9.20 20.56 -18.64
C PRO A 295 -8.00 21.51 -18.67
N PRO A 296 -6.98 21.24 -19.52
CA PRO A 296 -5.83 22.15 -19.66
C PRO A 296 -6.21 23.59 -20.02
N SER A 297 -7.28 23.81 -20.79
CA SER A 297 -7.77 25.14 -21.15
C SER A 297 -8.17 25.98 -19.93
N ILE A 298 -8.87 25.38 -18.95
CA ILE A 298 -9.22 26.02 -17.69
C ILE A 298 -7.97 26.26 -16.85
N ARG A 299 -7.10 25.24 -16.72
CA ARG A 299 -5.84 25.39 -15.95
C ARG A 299 -5.00 26.55 -16.46
N ASN A 300 -4.88 26.69 -17.78
CA ASN A 300 -4.12 27.76 -18.40
C ASN A 300 -4.80 29.12 -18.23
N LYS A 301 -6.12 29.20 -18.44
CA LYS A 301 -6.87 30.47 -18.32
C LYS A 301 -6.79 31.07 -16.91
N PHE A 302 -6.94 30.24 -15.89
CA PHE A 302 -6.92 30.68 -14.48
C PHE A 302 -5.55 30.49 -13.80
N ASN A 303 -4.52 30.10 -14.56
CA ASN A 303 -3.17 29.80 -14.06
C ASN A 303 -3.19 28.86 -12.83
N LEU A 304 -3.98 27.78 -12.92
CA LEU A 304 -4.17 26.84 -11.83
C LEU A 304 -2.98 25.90 -11.70
N GLN A 305 -2.30 25.98 -10.57
CA GLN A 305 -1.30 25.03 -10.14
C GLN A 305 -2.01 23.91 -9.37
N LEU A 306 -2.39 22.85 -10.09
CA LEU A 306 -3.04 21.67 -9.53
C LEU A 306 -2.04 20.50 -9.48
N PRO A 307 -2.05 19.71 -8.41
CA PRO A 307 -1.16 18.57 -8.29
C PRO A 307 -1.47 17.46 -9.29
N ALA A 308 -0.49 16.60 -9.52
CA ALA A 308 -0.68 15.38 -10.29
C ALA A 308 -1.46 14.35 -9.47
N TYR A 309 -2.53 13.81 -10.04
CA TYR A 309 -3.28 12.72 -9.41
C TYR A 309 -2.53 11.39 -9.61
N PRO A 310 -2.34 10.58 -8.55
CA PRO A 310 -1.62 9.32 -8.64
C PRO A 310 -2.43 8.28 -9.41
N GLY A 311 -1.81 7.66 -10.43
CA GLY A 311 -2.42 6.58 -11.21
C GLY A 311 -3.83 6.93 -11.72
N THR A 312 -4.81 6.10 -11.36
CA THR A 312 -6.24 6.25 -11.69
C THR A 312 -7.06 6.89 -10.57
N SER A 313 -6.42 7.41 -9.51
CA SER A 313 -7.14 8.01 -8.37
C SER A 313 -7.97 9.22 -8.80
N MET A 314 -9.16 9.35 -8.21
CA MET A 314 -10.07 10.48 -8.40
C MET A 314 -9.85 11.61 -7.39
N CYS A 315 -8.97 11.40 -6.40
CA CYS A 315 -8.57 12.39 -5.43
C CYS A 315 -7.04 12.37 -5.21
N VAL A 316 -6.51 13.46 -4.67
CA VAL A 316 -5.12 13.56 -4.25
C VAL A 316 -5.02 14.38 -2.97
N ARG A 317 -4.21 13.91 -2.02
CA ARG A 317 -3.98 14.63 -0.76
C ARG A 317 -3.12 15.87 -1.03
N ILE A 318 -3.56 17.02 -0.51
CA ILE A 318 -2.92 18.33 -0.72
C ILE A 318 -2.55 19.08 0.56
N GLY A 319 -3.08 18.64 1.72
CA GLY A 319 -2.74 19.21 3.02
C GLY A 319 -1.36 18.79 3.52
N LYS A 320 -0.86 19.48 4.55
CA LYS A 320 0.34 19.03 5.29
C LYS A 320 0.09 17.60 5.77
N PRO A 321 1.05 16.67 5.64
CA PRO A 321 0.91 15.36 6.21
C PRO A 321 0.66 15.51 7.72
N PRO A 322 -0.28 14.74 8.30
CA PRO A 322 -0.56 14.84 9.71
C PRO A 322 0.74 14.66 10.51
N LYS A 323 0.93 15.44 11.56
CA LYS A 323 1.96 15.14 12.56
C LYS A 323 1.47 13.89 13.28
N ILE A 324 1.95 12.73 12.85
CA ILE A 324 1.58 11.48 13.48
C ILE A 324 2.37 11.35 14.77
N ASP A 325 1.67 11.32 15.90
CA ASP A 325 2.27 10.84 17.14
C ASP A 325 2.43 9.33 17.02
N ILE A 326 3.69 8.89 16.87
CA ILE A 326 4.03 7.46 16.72
C ILE A 326 3.46 6.62 17.87
N SER A 327 3.32 7.21 19.07
CA SER A 327 2.77 6.50 20.22
C SER A 327 1.26 6.17 20.08
N SER A 328 0.55 6.92 19.23
CA SER A 328 -0.88 6.74 18.97
C SER A 328 -1.21 5.82 17.80
N MET A 329 -0.21 5.37 17.02
CA MET A 329 -0.37 4.36 15.95
C MET A 329 -0.66 2.94 16.48
N ARG A 330 -1.12 2.82 17.73
CA ARG A 330 -1.32 1.53 18.40
C ARG A 330 -2.56 0.84 17.84
N GLU A 331 -2.37 -0.33 17.25
CA GLU A 331 -3.46 -1.21 16.83
C GLU A 331 -3.75 -2.27 17.91
N ASN A 332 -5.02 -2.66 18.03
CA ASN A 332 -5.44 -3.80 18.86
C ASN A 332 -5.60 -5.00 17.95
N TYR A 333 -4.74 -6.01 18.11
CA TYR A 333 -4.83 -7.23 17.32
C TYR A 333 -6.04 -8.07 17.74
N ILE A 334 -6.76 -8.60 16.76
CA ILE A 334 -7.81 -9.59 16.94
C ILE A 334 -7.38 -10.82 16.15
N SER A 335 -6.90 -11.86 16.85
CA SER A 335 -6.38 -13.07 16.24
C SER A 335 -6.83 -14.31 17.01
N PRO A 336 -6.85 -15.50 16.37
CA PRO A 336 -7.02 -16.76 17.08
C PRO A 336 -5.96 -16.93 18.17
N ALA A 337 -6.30 -17.62 19.26
CA ALA A 337 -5.34 -18.00 20.29
C ALA A 337 -4.27 -18.94 19.72
N LEU A 338 -3.07 -18.89 20.26
CA LEU A 338 -2.01 -19.85 19.98
C LEU A 338 -1.72 -20.65 21.25
N LEU A 339 -2.28 -21.86 21.31
CA LEU A 339 -2.22 -22.76 22.46
C LEU A 339 -1.26 -23.93 22.22
N GLU A 340 -0.61 -24.41 23.28
CA GLU A 340 0.40 -25.47 23.27
C GLU A 340 -0.15 -26.79 22.72
N GLU A 341 -1.41 -27.10 23.02
CA GLU A 341 -2.12 -28.30 22.57
C GLU A 341 -2.60 -28.25 21.12
N GLU A 342 -2.62 -27.05 20.50
CA GLU A 342 -3.12 -26.84 19.13
C GLU A 342 -2.01 -26.71 18.08
N VAL A 343 -0.77 -26.59 18.52
CA VAL A 343 0.40 -26.49 17.65
C VAL A 343 0.99 -27.86 17.31
N ALA A 344 1.63 -27.94 16.15
CA ALA A 344 2.32 -29.17 15.75
C ALA A 344 3.53 -29.43 16.67
N ALA A 345 3.75 -30.69 17.03
CA ALA A 345 4.90 -31.07 17.87
C ALA A 345 6.25 -30.76 17.22
N ASP A 346 6.32 -30.84 15.89
CA ASP A 346 7.50 -30.48 15.10
C ASP A 346 7.37 -29.03 14.58
N PRO A 347 8.32 -28.14 14.89
CA PRO A 347 8.24 -26.74 14.48
C PRO A 347 8.34 -26.52 12.98
N PHE A 348 8.91 -27.45 12.21
CA PHE A 348 8.90 -27.35 10.74
C PHE A 348 7.49 -27.55 10.20
N ASP A 349 6.71 -28.45 10.80
CA ASP A 349 5.32 -28.70 10.40
C ASP A 349 4.45 -27.51 10.83
N GLN A 350 4.71 -26.93 12.01
CA GLN A 350 4.06 -25.70 12.45
C GLN A 350 4.40 -24.50 11.54
N PHE A 351 5.65 -24.37 11.10
CA PHE A 351 6.06 -23.35 10.14
C PHE A 351 5.36 -23.54 8.79
N GLN A 352 5.32 -24.76 8.26
CA GLN A 352 4.62 -25.08 7.01
C GLN A 352 3.16 -24.66 7.08
N LYS A 353 2.45 -25.01 8.17
CA LYS A 353 1.05 -24.62 8.40
C LYS A 353 0.87 -23.10 8.33
N TRP A 354 1.69 -22.33 9.05
CA TRP A 354 1.58 -20.87 9.02
C TRP A 354 2.01 -20.24 7.70
N PHE A 355 2.98 -20.84 7.01
CA PHE A 355 3.40 -20.42 5.68
C PHE A 355 2.27 -20.62 4.65
N ASP A 356 1.56 -21.75 4.72
CA ASP A 356 0.39 -22.03 3.88
C ASP A 356 -0.78 -21.08 4.17
N ASP A 357 -1.01 -20.73 5.44
CA ASP A 357 -1.98 -19.69 5.81
C ASP A 357 -1.64 -18.33 5.19
N ALA A 358 -0.36 -17.92 5.25
CA ALA A 358 0.13 -16.68 4.65
C ALA A 358 -0.04 -16.65 3.13
N MET A 359 0.20 -17.78 2.45
CA MET A 359 -0.07 -17.90 1.02
C MET A 359 -1.57 -17.83 0.71
N THR A 360 -2.40 -18.53 1.50
CA THR A 360 -3.87 -18.58 1.31
C THR A 360 -4.52 -17.22 1.54
N ALA A 361 -4.01 -16.43 2.50
CA ALA A 361 -4.44 -15.06 2.74
C ALA A 361 -4.02 -14.07 1.63
N GLY A 362 -3.22 -14.51 0.66
CA GLY A 362 -2.83 -13.68 -0.49
C GLY A 362 -1.79 -12.63 -0.17
N LEU A 363 -0.97 -12.84 0.87
CA LEU A 363 0.14 -11.94 1.18
C LEU A 363 1.08 -11.82 -0.03
N LYS A 364 1.59 -10.61 -0.26
CA LYS A 364 2.37 -10.29 -1.46
C LYS A 364 3.69 -11.07 -1.57
N GLU A 365 4.43 -11.18 -0.47
CA GLU A 365 5.74 -11.86 -0.41
C GLU A 365 5.90 -12.63 0.91
N PRO A 366 5.13 -13.73 1.13
CA PRO A 366 5.14 -14.47 2.39
C PRO A 366 6.50 -15.14 2.69
N ASN A 367 7.34 -15.34 1.66
CA ASN A 367 8.69 -15.88 1.76
C ASN A 367 9.77 -14.81 2.00
N ALA A 368 9.41 -13.53 2.15
CA ALA A 368 10.36 -12.50 2.56
C ALA A 368 10.69 -12.65 4.05
N MET A 369 11.98 -12.58 4.38
CA MET A 369 12.47 -12.69 5.75
C MET A 369 13.60 -11.70 6.00
N ALA A 370 13.69 -11.18 7.22
CA ALA A 370 14.88 -10.44 7.65
C ALA A 370 15.97 -11.44 8.04
N LEU A 371 17.13 -11.35 7.38
CA LEU A 371 18.35 -12.07 7.73
C LEU A 371 19.23 -11.19 8.62
N SER A 372 19.36 -11.60 9.87
CA SER A 372 20.17 -10.93 10.88
C SER A 372 21.45 -11.73 11.16
N THR A 373 22.58 -11.04 11.11
CA THR A 373 23.93 -11.63 11.21
C THR A 373 24.87 -10.65 11.93
N THR A 374 25.90 -11.20 12.57
CA THR A 374 26.98 -10.45 13.24
C THR A 374 28.32 -10.95 12.70
N GLY A 375 29.31 -10.05 12.55
CA GLY A 375 30.70 -10.44 12.28
C GLY A 375 31.50 -10.60 13.58
N LYS A 376 32.82 -10.69 13.48
CA LYS A 376 33.70 -10.74 14.67
C LYS A 376 33.66 -9.48 15.52
N ASP A 377 33.19 -8.37 14.96
CA ASP A 377 33.02 -7.10 15.68
C ASP A 377 31.77 -7.07 16.59
N GLY A 378 30.95 -8.13 16.57
CA GLY A 378 29.74 -8.26 17.36
C GLY A 378 28.61 -7.32 16.94
N LYS A 379 28.75 -6.56 15.84
CA LYS A 379 27.74 -5.59 15.42
C LYS A 379 26.62 -6.29 14.63
N PRO A 380 25.36 -6.26 15.11
CA PRO A 380 24.26 -6.83 14.37
C PRO A 380 23.94 -5.95 13.16
N SER A 381 23.55 -6.63 12.08
CA SER A 381 22.92 -5.97 10.95
C SER A 381 21.82 -6.86 10.42
N SER A 382 20.83 -6.28 9.74
CA SER A 382 19.71 -7.01 9.15
C SER A 382 19.45 -6.53 7.72
N ARG A 383 18.98 -7.43 6.85
CA ARG A 383 18.41 -7.05 5.54
C ARG A 383 17.37 -8.08 5.12
N ILE A 384 16.45 -7.67 4.27
CA ILE A 384 15.48 -8.59 3.68
C ILE A 384 16.17 -9.50 2.65
N VAL A 385 15.88 -10.78 2.73
CA VAL A 385 16.18 -11.80 1.73
C VAL A 385 14.93 -12.66 1.50
N LEU A 386 14.94 -13.48 0.46
CA LEU A 386 13.83 -14.39 0.17
C LEU A 386 14.22 -15.82 0.52
N LEU A 387 13.37 -16.49 1.29
CA LEU A 387 13.41 -17.93 1.47
C LEU A 387 13.18 -18.62 0.12
N LYS A 388 13.99 -19.65 -0.18
CA LYS A 388 13.95 -20.42 -1.43
C LYS A 388 13.60 -21.89 -1.27
N GLY A 389 13.75 -22.40 -0.07
CA GLY A 389 13.31 -23.73 0.30
C GLY A 389 13.47 -23.91 1.80
N PHE A 390 12.70 -24.83 2.36
CA PHE A 390 12.92 -25.33 3.69
C PHE A 390 12.46 -26.79 3.74
N ASP A 391 13.14 -27.56 4.57
CA ASP A 391 12.91 -28.98 4.82
C ASP A 391 13.42 -29.29 6.24
N LYS A 392 13.42 -30.57 6.63
CA LYS A 392 13.90 -30.98 7.97
C LYS A 392 15.40 -30.70 8.19
N ASP A 393 16.17 -30.43 7.14
CA ASP A 393 17.59 -30.06 7.23
C ASP A 393 17.79 -28.55 7.41
N GLY A 394 16.78 -27.71 7.16
CA GLY A 394 16.81 -26.28 7.51
C GLY A 394 16.20 -25.34 6.48
N PHE A 395 16.59 -24.07 6.56
CA PHE A 395 16.04 -22.97 5.76
C PHE A 395 17.08 -22.41 4.79
N VAL A 396 16.76 -22.36 3.50
CA VAL A 396 17.71 -22.03 2.43
C VAL A 396 17.42 -20.67 1.79
N TRP A 397 18.46 -19.86 1.65
CA TRP A 397 18.45 -18.63 0.85
C TRP A 397 19.74 -18.51 0.05
N TYR A 398 19.72 -17.67 -0.99
CA TYR A 398 20.85 -17.50 -1.90
C TYR A 398 21.32 -16.06 -1.93
N THR A 399 22.64 -15.87 -1.93
CA THR A 399 23.27 -14.55 -1.84
C THR A 399 24.66 -14.55 -2.46
N ASN A 400 25.25 -13.36 -2.56
CA ASN A 400 26.67 -13.19 -2.78
C ASN A 400 27.44 -13.44 -1.47
N TYR A 401 28.39 -14.40 -1.49
CA TYR A 401 29.28 -14.77 -0.38
C TYR A 401 30.29 -13.68 -0.02
N GLU A 402 30.63 -12.80 -0.95
CA GLU A 402 31.56 -11.68 -0.73
C GLU A 402 30.85 -10.43 -0.21
N GLY A 403 29.51 -10.39 -0.23
CA GLY A 403 28.72 -9.30 0.35
C GLY A 403 28.81 -9.27 1.88
N SER A 404 28.34 -8.18 2.49
CA SER A 404 28.45 -7.98 3.96
C SER A 404 27.91 -9.15 4.78
N LYS A 405 26.77 -9.74 4.35
CA LYS A 405 26.17 -10.90 5.01
C LYS A 405 27.00 -12.17 4.88
N GLY A 406 27.55 -12.42 3.69
CA GLY A 406 28.39 -13.58 3.45
C GLY A 406 29.71 -13.52 4.23
N GLN A 407 30.31 -12.33 4.35
CA GLN A 407 31.49 -12.10 5.17
C GLN A 407 31.19 -12.32 6.66
N GLN A 408 30.08 -11.77 7.17
CA GLN A 408 29.66 -11.97 8.56
C GLN A 408 29.42 -13.45 8.87
N ILE A 409 28.72 -14.19 8.00
CA ILE A 409 28.47 -15.64 8.18
C ILE A 409 29.78 -16.44 8.13
N ALA A 410 30.72 -16.06 7.25
CA ALA A 410 32.03 -16.73 7.18
C ALA A 410 32.86 -16.51 8.45
N GLU A 411 32.63 -15.39 9.15
CA GLU A 411 33.30 -15.02 10.39
C GLU A 411 32.63 -15.60 11.65
N ASN A 412 31.30 -15.61 11.66
CA ASN A 412 30.45 -16.16 12.71
C ASN A 412 29.29 -16.92 12.03
N PRO A 413 29.33 -18.26 11.98
CA PRO A 413 28.37 -19.07 11.23
C PRO A 413 27.05 -19.25 11.98
N HIS A 414 26.45 -18.16 12.45
CA HIS A 414 25.13 -18.12 13.10
C HIS A 414 24.30 -16.99 12.49
N ALA A 415 22.99 -17.20 12.39
CA ALA A 415 22.06 -16.17 11.95
C ALA A 415 20.71 -16.31 12.65
N ALA A 416 19.92 -15.25 12.54
CA ALA A 416 18.51 -15.25 12.90
C ALA A 416 17.68 -14.86 11.67
N LEU A 417 16.61 -15.61 11.41
CA LEU A 417 15.60 -15.34 10.40
C LEU A 417 14.34 -14.84 11.10
N LEU A 418 13.75 -13.77 10.57
CA LEU A 418 12.49 -13.21 11.05
C LEU A 418 11.49 -13.10 9.91
N PHE A 419 10.36 -13.80 10.03
CA PHE A 419 9.19 -13.62 9.21
C PHE A 419 8.20 -12.74 9.97
N TYR A 420 7.62 -11.76 9.28
CA TYR A 420 6.55 -10.92 9.81
C TYR A 420 5.43 -10.87 8.77
N TRP A 421 4.28 -11.42 9.14
CA TRP A 421 3.06 -11.45 8.34
C TRP A 421 2.04 -10.55 9.03
N ASP A 422 2.09 -9.27 8.67
CA ASP A 422 1.32 -8.17 9.28
C ASP A 422 -0.18 -8.41 9.22
N ASP A 423 -0.72 -8.77 8.04
CA ASP A 423 -2.14 -9.04 7.84
C ASP A 423 -2.68 -10.21 8.72
N LEU A 424 -1.78 -11.09 9.18
CA LEU A 424 -2.12 -12.22 10.06
C LEU A 424 -1.75 -11.98 11.53
N ASN A 425 -1.12 -10.83 11.84
CA ASN A 425 -0.53 -10.53 13.14
C ASN A 425 0.41 -11.65 13.63
N ARG A 426 1.21 -12.23 12.73
CA ARG A 426 2.11 -13.35 13.03
C ARG A 426 3.56 -12.99 12.82
N GLN A 427 4.39 -13.55 13.69
CA GLN A 427 5.84 -13.47 13.56
C GLN A 427 6.45 -14.84 13.83
N VAL A 428 7.44 -15.23 13.02
CA VAL A 428 8.26 -16.42 13.29
C VAL A 428 9.72 -16.04 13.36
N ARG A 429 10.38 -16.41 14.46
CA ARG A 429 11.84 -16.32 14.61
C ARG A 429 12.45 -17.71 14.47
N ILE A 430 13.56 -17.80 13.76
CA ILE A 430 14.32 -19.04 13.59
C ILE A 430 15.79 -18.71 13.77
N GLU A 431 16.45 -19.38 14.71
CA GLU A 431 17.85 -19.12 15.06
C GLU A 431 18.65 -20.41 14.99
N GLY A 432 19.92 -20.31 14.59
CA GLY A 432 20.82 -21.46 14.58
C GLY A 432 22.07 -21.28 13.71
N PRO A 433 22.90 -22.33 13.64
CA PRO A 433 24.10 -22.34 12.80
C PRO A 433 23.77 -22.31 11.31
N VAL A 434 24.70 -21.75 10.53
CA VAL A 434 24.57 -21.57 9.09
C VAL A 434 25.71 -22.25 8.35
N GLU A 435 25.39 -23.03 7.32
CA GLU A 435 26.36 -23.66 6.43
C GLU A 435 26.09 -23.31 4.96
N LYS A 436 27.09 -23.46 4.11
CA LYS A 436 26.87 -23.36 2.66
C LYS A 436 26.18 -24.62 2.17
N VAL A 437 25.21 -24.47 1.28
CA VAL A 437 24.69 -25.60 0.52
C VAL A 437 25.76 -26.13 -0.45
N SER A 438 25.56 -27.30 -1.03
CA SER A 438 26.50 -27.87 -1.98
C SER A 438 26.66 -26.96 -3.21
N ASP A 439 27.81 -27.08 -3.89
CA ASP A 439 28.04 -26.34 -5.13
C ASP A 439 27.06 -26.78 -6.22
N GLU A 440 26.66 -28.05 -6.22
CA GLU A 440 25.66 -28.63 -7.11
C GLU A 440 24.27 -28.04 -6.85
N GLU A 441 23.82 -27.94 -5.59
CA GLU A 441 22.54 -27.31 -5.23
C GLU A 441 22.54 -25.82 -5.64
N SER A 442 23.67 -25.14 -5.38
CA SER A 442 23.86 -23.75 -5.83
C SER A 442 23.82 -23.59 -7.34
N GLU A 443 24.41 -24.50 -8.09
CA GLU A 443 24.40 -24.49 -9.56
C GLU A 443 22.99 -24.72 -10.09
N GLN A 444 22.30 -25.75 -9.60
CA GLN A 444 20.93 -26.08 -10.01
C GLN A 444 19.98 -24.89 -9.79
N TYR A 445 20.03 -24.27 -8.60
CA TYR A 445 19.22 -23.09 -8.34
C TYR A 445 19.69 -21.86 -9.14
N PHE A 446 20.98 -21.67 -9.39
CA PHE A 446 21.44 -20.56 -10.25
C PHE A 446 20.85 -20.68 -11.66
N GLN A 447 20.89 -21.89 -12.24
CA GLN A 447 20.44 -22.14 -13.60
C GLN A 447 18.91 -22.05 -13.76
N SER A 448 18.13 -22.27 -12.69
CA SER A 448 16.67 -22.09 -12.73
C SER A 448 16.22 -20.62 -12.73
N ARG A 449 17.10 -19.69 -12.38
CA ARG A 449 16.78 -18.26 -12.32
C ARG A 449 16.60 -17.67 -13.73
N PRO A 450 15.75 -16.64 -13.91
CA PRO A 450 15.67 -15.92 -15.18
C PRO A 450 17.04 -15.39 -15.61
N ARG A 451 17.35 -15.39 -16.92
CA ARG A 451 18.67 -14.94 -17.44
C ARG A 451 19.09 -13.57 -16.90
N GLY A 452 18.18 -12.59 -16.85
CA GLY A 452 18.51 -11.26 -16.29
C GLY A 452 18.94 -11.31 -14.82
N SER A 453 18.39 -12.24 -14.03
CA SER A 453 18.80 -12.48 -12.65
C SER A 453 20.17 -13.16 -12.55
N GLN A 454 20.49 -14.06 -13.47
CA GLN A 454 21.82 -14.69 -13.58
C GLN A 454 22.88 -13.63 -13.92
N LEU A 455 22.63 -12.79 -14.94
CA LEU A 455 23.51 -11.67 -15.32
C LEU A 455 23.68 -10.68 -14.17
N GLY A 456 22.60 -10.31 -13.49
CA GLY A 456 22.65 -9.40 -12.34
C GLY A 456 23.50 -9.93 -11.18
N ALA A 457 23.52 -11.25 -10.96
CA ALA A 457 24.38 -11.85 -9.94
C ALA A 457 25.87 -11.79 -10.30
N ILE A 458 26.21 -11.78 -11.59
CA ILE A 458 27.60 -11.59 -12.06
C ILE A 458 28.00 -10.12 -12.03
N ALA A 459 27.13 -9.23 -12.50
CA ALA A 459 27.39 -7.79 -12.55
C ALA A 459 27.55 -7.17 -11.16
N SER A 460 26.82 -7.68 -10.18
CA SER A 460 26.74 -7.08 -8.85
C SER A 460 27.76 -7.66 -7.87
N LYS A 461 28.85 -6.90 -7.66
CA LYS A 461 29.72 -7.04 -6.48
C LYS A 461 28.99 -6.49 -5.25
N GLN A 462 28.07 -7.29 -4.72
CA GLN A 462 27.13 -6.89 -3.69
C GLN A 462 27.86 -6.26 -2.48
N SER A 463 27.30 -5.17 -1.93
CA SER A 463 27.84 -4.43 -0.78
C SER A 463 29.15 -3.65 -1.02
N THR A 464 29.62 -3.53 -2.26
CA THR A 464 30.78 -2.67 -2.58
C THR A 464 30.32 -1.27 -3.01
N VAL A 465 31.17 -0.26 -2.76
CA VAL A 465 30.94 1.11 -3.24
C VAL A 465 31.21 1.16 -4.74
N ILE A 466 30.27 1.71 -5.50
CA ILE A 466 30.36 1.89 -6.95
C ILE A 466 30.22 3.37 -7.33
N PRO A 467 30.72 3.82 -8.50
CA PRO A 467 30.66 5.23 -8.91
C PRO A 467 29.24 5.79 -9.10
N GLY A 468 28.24 4.93 -9.30
CA GLY A 468 26.84 5.32 -9.46
C GLY A 468 26.05 4.31 -10.31
N ARG A 469 24.77 4.62 -10.57
CA ARG A 469 23.85 3.71 -11.28
C ARG A 469 24.34 3.33 -12.69
N GLN A 470 24.94 4.27 -13.41
CA GLN A 470 25.37 4.04 -14.79
C GLN A 470 26.40 2.91 -14.89
N PHE A 471 27.29 2.80 -13.90
CA PHE A 471 28.27 1.72 -13.84
C PHE A 471 27.63 0.32 -13.89
N LEU A 472 26.55 0.08 -13.13
CA LEU A 472 25.84 -1.20 -13.16
C LEU A 472 25.10 -1.43 -14.48
N ILE A 473 24.55 -0.37 -15.09
CA ILE A 473 23.88 -0.47 -16.40
C ILE A 473 24.89 -0.89 -17.46
N ASP A 474 26.08 -0.33 -17.43
CA ASP A 474 27.12 -0.62 -18.42
C ASP A 474 27.68 -2.03 -18.24
N GLU A 475 27.96 -2.47 -17.01
CA GLU A 475 28.37 -3.85 -16.70
C GLU A 475 27.29 -4.86 -17.13
N TYR A 476 26.01 -4.58 -16.85
CA TYR A 476 24.92 -5.44 -17.25
C TYR A 476 24.82 -5.57 -18.78
N LYS A 477 24.91 -4.44 -19.52
CA LYS A 477 24.88 -4.44 -20.99
C LYS A 477 26.04 -5.20 -21.60
N GLN A 478 27.23 -5.10 -21.02
CA GLN A 478 28.39 -5.88 -21.48
C GLN A 478 28.16 -7.39 -21.32
N LEU A 479 27.59 -7.81 -20.18
CA LEU A 479 27.26 -9.21 -19.96
C LEU A 479 26.11 -9.69 -20.85
N GLU A 480 25.08 -8.87 -21.04
CA GLU A 480 23.97 -9.16 -21.96
C GLU A 480 24.47 -9.35 -23.41
N ALA A 481 25.36 -8.49 -23.87
CA ALA A 481 25.99 -8.63 -25.18
C ALA A 481 26.87 -9.89 -25.26
N LYS A 482 27.67 -10.16 -24.20
CA LYS A 482 28.55 -11.34 -24.12
C LYS A 482 27.78 -12.65 -24.23
N TYR A 483 26.60 -12.73 -23.62
CA TYR A 483 25.75 -13.92 -23.62
C TYR A 483 24.52 -13.77 -24.54
N SER A 484 24.61 -12.94 -25.58
CA SER A 484 23.51 -12.69 -26.52
C SER A 484 23.24 -13.87 -27.46
N ASP A 485 24.22 -14.75 -27.65
CA ASP A 485 24.15 -15.98 -28.44
C ASP A 485 23.33 -17.10 -27.78
N GLY A 486 22.79 -16.86 -26.58
CA GLY A 486 22.05 -17.85 -25.81
C GLY A 486 22.94 -18.85 -25.05
N SER A 487 24.25 -18.64 -25.02
CA SER A 487 25.17 -19.48 -24.25
C SER A 487 24.80 -19.55 -22.76
N LEU A 488 25.17 -20.67 -22.13
CA LEU A 488 24.96 -20.92 -20.71
C LEU A 488 25.75 -19.91 -19.89
N ILE A 489 25.08 -19.24 -18.96
CA ILE A 489 25.72 -18.30 -18.04
C ILE A 489 26.24 -19.13 -16.85
N PRO A 490 27.55 -19.16 -16.58
CA PRO A 490 28.08 -19.93 -15.46
C PRO A 490 27.76 -19.25 -14.13
N LYS A 491 27.49 -20.05 -13.08
CA LYS A 491 27.39 -19.53 -11.71
C LYS A 491 28.73 -18.91 -11.28
N PRO A 492 28.75 -17.66 -10.80
CA PRO A 492 29.97 -17.08 -10.26
C PRO A 492 30.34 -17.74 -8.92
N LYS A 493 31.64 -17.98 -8.68
CA LYS A 493 32.16 -18.62 -7.46
C LYS A 493 31.76 -17.91 -6.16
N HIS A 494 31.55 -16.60 -6.21
CA HIS A 494 31.14 -15.79 -5.08
C HIS A 494 29.63 -15.81 -4.84
N TRP A 495 28.86 -16.65 -5.53
CA TRP A 495 27.41 -16.73 -5.36
C TRP A 495 26.97 -18.17 -5.06
N GLY A 496 26.02 -18.32 -4.14
CA GLY A 496 25.40 -19.60 -3.83
C GLY A 496 24.49 -19.53 -2.62
N GLY A 497 24.10 -20.72 -2.14
CA GLY A 497 23.13 -20.88 -1.06
C GLY A 497 23.77 -21.01 0.32
N TYR A 498 23.05 -20.51 1.32
CA TYR A 498 23.26 -20.83 2.72
C TYR A 498 22.02 -21.57 3.26
N ARG A 499 22.26 -22.47 4.20
CA ARG A 499 21.24 -23.19 4.96
C ARG A 499 21.41 -22.89 6.44
N LEU A 500 20.35 -22.40 7.08
CA LEU A 500 20.27 -22.30 8.54
C LEU A 500 19.69 -23.60 9.08
N LYS A 501 20.41 -24.23 10.02
CA LYS A 501 19.97 -25.40 10.79
C LYS A 501 19.35 -24.91 12.09
N PRO A 502 18.04 -25.04 12.31
CA PRO A 502 17.39 -24.47 13.47
C PRO A 502 17.82 -25.13 14.78
N GLU A 503 18.11 -24.29 15.76
CA GLU A 503 18.27 -24.62 17.19
C GLU A 503 17.21 -23.92 18.05
N MET A 504 16.43 -23.01 17.46
CA MET A 504 15.25 -22.43 18.10
C MET A 504 14.25 -21.99 17.04
N PHE A 505 12.96 -22.19 17.34
CA PHE A 505 11.87 -21.48 16.70
C PHE A 505 11.05 -20.72 17.75
N GLU A 506 10.61 -19.51 17.42
CA GLU A 506 9.59 -18.81 18.20
C GLU A 506 8.43 -18.46 17.29
N PHE A 507 7.23 -18.89 17.67
CA PHE A 507 5.97 -18.52 17.04
C PHE A 507 5.28 -17.49 17.93
N TRP A 508 5.06 -16.31 17.36
CA TRP A 508 4.39 -15.19 18.02
C TRP A 508 3.08 -14.88 17.30
N GLN A 509 1.99 -14.75 18.06
CA GLN A 509 0.66 -14.38 17.56
C GLN A 509 0.15 -13.16 18.33
N GLY A 510 -0.18 -12.10 17.59
CA GLY A 510 -0.66 -10.86 18.16
C GLY A 510 -2.04 -11.00 18.79
N GLN A 511 -2.14 -10.82 20.10
CA GLN A 511 -3.40 -10.73 20.84
C GLN A 511 -3.80 -9.31 21.25
N GLN A 512 -5.04 -9.18 21.73
CA GLN A 512 -5.53 -7.97 22.40
C GLN A 512 -4.67 -7.63 23.64
N SER A 513 -4.64 -6.35 24.01
CA SER A 513 -4.05 -5.88 25.29
C SER A 513 -2.56 -6.16 25.50
N ARG A 514 -1.79 -6.50 24.45
CA ARG A 514 -0.35 -6.87 24.49
C ARG A 514 -0.05 -8.20 25.18
N LEU A 515 -1.07 -8.97 25.54
CA LEU A 515 -0.87 -10.32 26.07
C LEU A 515 -0.69 -11.31 24.92
N HIS A 516 0.32 -11.06 24.07
CA HIS A 516 0.57 -11.84 22.87
C HIS A 516 0.96 -13.29 23.23
N ASP A 517 0.56 -14.22 22.38
CA ASP A 517 0.96 -15.62 22.56
C ASP A 517 2.34 -15.84 21.97
N ARG A 518 3.22 -16.50 22.75
CA ARG A 518 4.59 -16.80 22.34
C ARG A 518 4.93 -18.24 22.72
N LEU A 519 5.13 -19.08 21.71
CA LEU A 519 5.58 -20.45 21.90
C LEU A 519 6.98 -20.63 21.30
N CYS A 520 7.91 -21.09 22.13
CA CYS A 520 9.29 -21.35 21.79
C CYS A 520 9.53 -22.87 21.68
N TYR A 521 10.21 -23.29 20.62
CA TYR A 521 10.63 -24.66 20.40
C TYR A 521 12.14 -24.72 20.54
N ILE A 522 12.61 -25.54 21.48
CA ILE A 522 14.03 -25.76 21.76
C ILE A 522 14.31 -27.26 21.61
N PRO A 523 15.39 -27.66 20.91
CA PRO A 523 15.71 -29.06 20.75
C PRO A 523 16.12 -29.67 22.10
N GLU A 524 15.59 -30.84 22.39
CA GLU A 524 15.93 -31.64 23.56
C GLU A 524 16.29 -33.07 23.13
N THR A 525 17.08 -33.76 23.95
CA THR A 525 17.37 -35.18 23.73
C THR A 525 16.63 -36.01 24.76
N VAL A 526 15.65 -36.80 24.30
CA VAL A 526 14.85 -37.72 25.11
C VAL A 526 15.12 -39.13 24.60
N ASP A 527 15.57 -40.03 25.48
CA ASP A 527 15.90 -41.42 25.14
C ASP A 527 16.81 -41.60 23.91
N GLY A 528 17.76 -40.67 23.74
CA GLY A 528 18.70 -40.66 22.61
C GLY A 528 18.10 -40.19 21.27
N ARG A 529 16.85 -39.71 21.28
CA ARG A 529 16.17 -39.09 20.13
C ARG A 529 16.12 -37.58 20.32
N ARG A 530 16.33 -36.85 19.23
CA ARG A 530 16.13 -35.40 19.22
C ARG A 530 14.63 -35.12 19.09
N GLU A 531 14.08 -34.45 20.09
CA GLU A 531 12.70 -33.98 20.13
C GLU A 531 12.68 -32.46 20.30
N TRP A 532 11.52 -31.84 20.17
CA TRP A 532 11.33 -30.41 20.39
C TRP A 532 10.50 -30.18 21.65
N ARG A 533 11.07 -29.48 22.62
CA ARG A 533 10.33 -29.02 23.79
C ARG A 533 9.66 -27.70 23.47
N ILE A 534 8.37 -27.60 23.81
CA ILE A 534 7.56 -26.40 23.63
C ILE A 534 7.47 -25.67 24.97
N GLU A 535 7.81 -24.38 24.98
CA GLU A 535 7.74 -23.51 26.15
C GLU A 535 6.96 -22.23 25.82
N ARG A 536 6.07 -21.80 26.72
CA ARG A 536 5.42 -20.49 26.61
C ARG A 536 6.31 -19.39 27.16
N LEU A 537 6.50 -18.33 26.37
CA LEU A 537 7.23 -17.13 26.79
C LEU A 537 6.25 -16.03 27.20
N ALA A 538 6.65 -15.20 28.16
CA ALA A 538 5.92 -13.98 28.48
C ALA A 538 6.04 -12.97 27.31
N PRO A 539 4.97 -12.21 27.00
CA PRO A 539 4.96 -11.22 25.93
C PRO A 539 5.77 -9.95 26.23
#